data_AF-A0A329TRE6-F1
#
_entry.id   AF-A0A329TRE6-F1
#
_cell.length_a   1.000
_cell.length_b   1.000
_cell.length_c   1.000
_cell.angle_alpha   90.00
_cell.angle_beta   90.00
_cell.angle_gamma   90.00
#
_symmetry.space_group_name_H-M   'P 1'
#
loop_
_entity.id
_entity.type
_entity.pdbx_description
1 polymer ?
#
loop_
_entity_poly.entity_id
_entity_poly.type
_entity_poly.pdbx_seq_one_letter_code
_entity_poly.pdbx_strand_id
1 'polypeptide(L)'
;VVPLAYKNTPFPKQYTILSNKWGAVQYVLESFFYIRPWQIEEIPKWKMFLLDSGAFTFMHGIEASSKPVDWDGYLSRYIDFINRNDVQHFFELDVDSIVGYDAVKRMRARLEAETGKQSIPVWHRSRGLDEFKRLCRDYPYIGIGGFAIKHIQPSEYGYIRRLVQYANSCGVRVHGLGYTKKDAVSFGFYSVDSTTWTTQVNFGGLSYFNGTEMVVVRPPKGMIGADYRRRREYSLREWIKYQKYLDTKGKWRG
;
A
#
# COMPACT_ATOMS: atom_id res chain seq x y z
N VAL A 1 12.97 0.04 6.19
CA VAL A 1 11.78 -0.04 5.32
C VAL A 1 10.60 -0.40 6.19
N VAL A 2 9.48 0.30 6.04
CA VAL A 2 8.23 0.03 6.74
C VAL A 2 7.33 -0.84 5.86
N PRO A 3 7.24 -2.16 6.09
CA PRO A 3 6.32 -3.03 5.35
C PRO A 3 4.90 -2.91 5.91
N LEU A 4 3.99 -2.38 5.12
CA LEU A 4 2.60 -2.18 5.51
C LEU A 4 1.79 -3.42 5.16
N ALA A 5 1.00 -3.91 6.11
CA ALA A 5 0.01 -4.94 5.82
C ALA A 5 -1.11 -4.30 4.98
N TYR A 6 -1.19 -4.63 3.69
CA TYR A 6 -2.29 -4.20 2.82
C TYR A 6 -3.53 -5.04 3.11
N LYS A 7 -4.61 -4.42 3.56
CA LYS A 7 -5.81 -5.11 4.10
C LYS A 7 -6.99 -5.19 3.11
N ASN A 8 -6.75 -5.61 1.87
CA ASN A 8 -7.80 -5.73 0.83
C ASN A 8 -8.87 -6.84 1.07
N THR A 9 -9.02 -7.37 2.28
CA THR A 9 -10.04 -8.40 2.58
C THR A 9 -10.52 -8.29 4.03
N PRO A 10 -11.77 -8.68 4.33
CA PRO A 10 -12.35 -8.55 5.66
C PRO A 10 -11.43 -9.20 6.69
N PHE A 11 -10.91 -8.37 7.58
CA PHE A 11 -10.11 -8.77 8.71
C PHE A 11 -11.06 -8.75 9.91
N PRO A 12 -11.76 -9.84 10.26
CA PRO A 12 -12.72 -9.78 11.35
C PRO A 12 -12.06 -9.34 12.66
N LYS A 13 -12.84 -8.69 13.54
CA LYS A 13 -12.42 -8.19 14.88
C LYS A 13 -11.57 -9.21 15.67
N GLN A 14 -11.81 -10.50 15.46
CA GLN A 14 -11.02 -11.61 15.99
C GLN A 14 -9.52 -11.51 15.69
N TYR A 15 -9.10 -10.97 14.55
CA TYR A 15 -7.68 -10.87 14.18
C TYR A 15 -6.97 -9.70 14.85
N THR A 16 -7.68 -8.63 15.22
CA THR A 16 -7.15 -7.59 16.12
C THR A 16 -6.87 -8.20 17.49
N ILE A 17 -7.82 -8.98 18.00
CA ILE A 17 -7.68 -9.73 19.26
C ILE A 17 -6.52 -10.74 19.18
N LEU A 18 -6.37 -11.46 18.07
CA LEU A 18 -5.25 -12.38 17.85
C LEU A 18 -3.91 -11.65 17.68
N SER A 19 -3.89 -10.47 17.06
CA SER A 19 -2.67 -9.66 16.97
C SER A 19 -2.18 -9.22 18.35
N ASN A 20 -3.08 -8.94 19.29
CA ASN A 20 -2.71 -8.65 20.68
C ASN A 20 -2.03 -9.85 21.37
N LYS A 21 -2.29 -11.09 20.92
CA LYS A 21 -1.65 -12.31 21.43
C LYS A 21 -0.24 -12.56 20.85
N TRP A 22 0.07 -12.07 19.64
CA TRP A 22 1.32 -12.35 18.92
C TRP A 22 2.20 -11.09 18.67
N GLY A 23 1.78 -9.96 19.23
CA GLY A 23 2.29 -8.62 19.00
C GLY A 23 1.47 -7.91 17.91
N ALA A 24 0.94 -6.74 18.25
CA ALA A 24 0.03 -5.99 17.39
C ALA A 24 0.64 -5.69 16.01
N VAL A 25 -0.19 -5.68 14.97
CA VAL A 25 0.18 -5.14 13.66
C VAL A 25 0.57 -3.68 13.85
N GLN A 26 1.78 -3.29 13.45
CA GLN A 26 2.30 -1.94 13.71
C GLN A 26 2.13 -1.00 12.53
N TYR A 27 2.15 -1.56 11.32
CA TYR A 27 2.19 -0.81 10.07
C TYR A 27 1.05 -1.31 9.18
N VAL A 28 0.08 -0.46 8.88
CA VAL A 28 -1.11 -0.84 8.11
C VAL A 28 -1.28 0.08 6.91
N LEU A 29 -1.59 -0.51 5.76
CA LEU A 29 -2.16 0.20 4.62
C LEU A 29 -3.57 -0.35 4.38
N GLU A 30 -4.56 0.53 4.27
CA GLU A 30 -5.91 0.14 3.89
C GLU A 30 -6.45 1.04 2.79
N SER A 31 -7.30 0.48 1.93
CA SER A 31 -8.04 1.24 0.92
C SER A 31 -9.30 1.84 1.53
N PHE A 32 -9.53 3.12 1.26
CA PHE A 32 -10.76 3.82 1.63
C PHE A 32 -12.03 3.11 1.15
N PHE A 33 -11.95 2.41 0.02
CA PHE A 33 -13.07 1.62 -0.49
C PHE A 33 -13.46 0.45 0.42
N TYR A 34 -12.49 -0.14 1.15
CA TYR A 34 -12.71 -1.35 1.95
C TYR A 34 -12.71 -1.14 3.46
N ILE A 35 -12.31 0.04 3.93
CA ILE A 35 -12.20 0.34 5.36
C ILE A 35 -13.51 0.09 6.12
N ARG A 36 -13.42 -0.52 7.30
CA ARG A 36 -14.56 -0.88 8.15
C ARG A 36 -14.56 -0.09 9.47
N PRO A 37 -15.72 0.09 10.14
CA PRO A 37 -15.81 0.84 11.39
C PRO A 37 -14.82 0.40 12.48
N TRP A 38 -14.64 -0.91 12.68
CA TRP A 38 -13.68 -1.42 13.68
C TRP A 38 -12.23 -1.06 13.35
N GLN A 39 -11.88 -0.80 12.09
CA GLN A 39 -10.52 -0.37 11.71
C GLN A 39 -10.27 1.06 12.13
N ILE A 40 -11.30 1.91 12.09
CA ILE A 40 -11.24 3.31 12.49
C ILE A 40 -10.82 3.42 13.95
N GLU A 41 -11.40 2.59 14.81
CA GLU A 41 -11.05 2.48 16.24
C GLU A 41 -9.58 2.07 16.49
N GLU A 42 -8.93 1.46 15.51
CA GLU A 42 -7.56 0.95 15.59
C GLU A 42 -6.53 1.89 14.97
N ILE A 43 -6.94 2.86 14.12
CA ILE A 43 -6.03 3.80 13.45
C ILE A 43 -5.06 4.46 14.44
N PRO A 44 -5.51 5.01 15.60
CA PRO A 44 -4.61 5.68 16.54
C PRO A 44 -3.61 4.74 17.25
N LYS A 45 -3.82 3.42 17.17
CA LYS A 45 -3.00 2.41 17.85
C LYS A 45 -1.85 1.91 16.98
N TRP A 46 -1.92 2.10 15.67
CA TRP A 46 -0.87 1.68 14.74
C TRP A 46 0.26 2.71 14.72
N LYS A 47 1.52 2.24 14.64
CA LYS A 47 2.69 3.12 14.49
C LYS A 47 2.65 3.91 13.19
N MET A 48 2.09 3.32 12.13
CA MET A 48 1.84 4.01 10.87
C MET A 48 0.59 3.44 10.21
N PHE A 49 -0.28 4.33 9.77
CA PHE A 49 -1.41 4.03 8.92
C PHE A 49 -1.28 4.81 7.61
N LEU A 50 -1.27 4.10 6.48
CA LEU A 50 -1.41 4.72 5.16
C LEU A 50 -2.82 4.43 4.63
N LEU A 51 -3.53 5.47 4.22
CA LEU A 51 -4.83 5.33 3.58
C LEU A 51 -4.67 5.44 2.05
N ASP A 52 -4.84 4.32 1.36
CA ASP A 52 -4.98 4.32 -0.10
C ASP A 52 -6.35 4.85 -0.52
N SER A 53 -6.41 5.56 -1.65
CA SER A 53 -7.65 6.12 -2.16
C SER A 53 -8.60 5.06 -2.72
N GLY A 54 -8.16 3.81 -2.91
CA GLY A 54 -8.99 2.74 -3.46
C GLY A 54 -9.19 2.82 -4.97
N ALA A 55 -8.44 3.71 -5.65
CA ALA A 55 -8.42 3.88 -7.10
C ALA A 55 -8.26 2.55 -7.86
N PHE A 56 -7.45 1.64 -7.32
CA PHE A 56 -7.19 0.32 -7.90
C PHE A 56 -8.47 -0.50 -8.13
N THR A 57 -9.44 -0.42 -7.22
CA THR A 57 -10.71 -1.15 -7.30
C THR A 57 -11.54 -0.67 -8.49
N PHE A 58 -11.52 0.64 -8.77
CA PHE A 58 -12.24 1.20 -9.92
C PHE A 58 -11.60 0.78 -11.25
N MET A 59 -10.27 0.70 -11.31
CA MET A 59 -9.56 0.25 -12.51
C MET A 59 -9.78 -1.23 -12.85
N HIS A 60 -10.03 -2.11 -11.86
CA HIS A 60 -10.16 -3.56 -12.09
C HIS A 60 -11.59 -4.10 -11.92
N GLY A 61 -12.47 -3.37 -11.24
CA GLY A 61 -13.84 -3.80 -10.94
C GLY A 61 -14.91 -3.15 -11.81
N ILE A 62 -14.64 -1.97 -12.40
CA ILE A 62 -15.61 -1.21 -13.21
C ILE A 62 -15.50 -1.46 -14.71
N GLU A 63 -14.59 -2.32 -15.18
CA GLU A 63 -14.76 -2.94 -16.50
C GLU A 63 -16.07 -3.77 -16.58
N ALA A 64 -16.76 -4.02 -15.45
CA ALA A 64 -18.05 -4.71 -15.39
C ALA A 64 -19.28 -3.83 -15.11
N SER A 65 -19.15 -2.51 -14.82
CA SER A 65 -20.31 -1.66 -14.54
C SER A 65 -20.35 -0.42 -15.43
N SER A 66 -21.36 -0.35 -16.31
CA SER A 66 -21.65 0.73 -17.26
C SER A 66 -22.00 2.09 -16.66
N LYS A 67 -21.70 2.36 -15.38
CA LYS A 67 -22.07 3.61 -14.70
C LYS A 67 -20.85 4.53 -14.54
N PRO A 68 -20.97 5.81 -14.94
CA PRO A 68 -19.97 6.82 -14.65
C PRO A 68 -19.72 6.91 -13.14
N VAL A 69 -18.45 6.99 -12.75
CA VAL A 69 -18.08 7.24 -11.35
C VAL A 69 -18.15 8.74 -11.08
N ASP A 70 -18.91 9.13 -10.06
CA ASP A 70 -18.87 10.49 -9.50
C ASP A 70 -17.58 10.70 -8.69
N TRP A 71 -16.53 11.16 -9.37
CA TRP A 71 -15.23 11.41 -8.76
C TRP A 71 -15.24 12.57 -7.76
N ASP A 72 -16.07 13.58 -7.98
CA ASP A 72 -16.16 14.74 -7.10
C ASP A 72 -16.82 14.37 -5.76
N GLY A 73 -17.92 13.62 -5.82
CA GLY A 73 -18.55 13.04 -4.63
C GLY A 73 -17.67 11.99 -3.95
N TYR A 74 -16.89 11.20 -4.71
CA TYR A 74 -15.92 10.27 -4.12
C TYR A 74 -14.81 11.01 -3.35
N LEU A 75 -14.22 12.04 -3.97
CA LEU A 75 -13.18 12.86 -3.36
C LEU A 75 -13.70 13.58 -2.11
N SER A 76 -14.93 14.12 -2.14
CA SER A 76 -15.54 14.78 -0.97
C SER A 76 -15.68 13.80 0.21
N ARG A 77 -16.15 12.57 -0.03
CA ARG A 77 -16.22 11.54 1.02
C ARG A 77 -14.85 11.11 1.54
N TYR A 78 -13.85 11.09 0.67
CA TYR A 78 -12.48 10.76 1.04
C TYR A 78 -11.86 11.84 1.94
N ILE A 79 -12.01 13.12 1.57
CA ILE A 79 -11.61 14.29 2.38
C ILE A 79 -12.30 14.27 3.74
N ASP A 80 -13.62 14.08 3.76
CA ASP A 80 -14.42 13.97 4.99
C ASP A 80 -13.87 12.88 5.91
N PHE A 81 -13.54 11.72 5.35
CA PHE A 81 -13.00 10.60 6.12
C PHE A 81 -11.62 10.93 6.70
N ILE A 82 -10.75 11.55 5.92
CA ILE A 82 -9.41 11.96 6.38
C ILE A 82 -9.52 12.95 7.55
N ASN A 83 -10.39 13.96 7.42
CA ASN A 83 -10.57 15.00 8.43
C ASN A 83 -11.20 14.45 9.70
N ARG A 84 -12.29 13.67 9.58
CA ARG A 84 -13.00 13.10 10.75
C ARG A 84 -12.16 12.15 11.59
N ASN A 85 -11.23 11.44 10.95
CA ASN A 85 -10.41 10.42 11.62
C ASN A 85 -8.94 10.84 11.79
N ASP A 86 -8.63 12.11 11.53
CA ASP A 86 -7.30 12.70 11.60
C ASP A 86 -6.21 11.82 10.94
N VAL A 87 -6.48 11.35 9.72
CA VAL A 87 -5.54 10.49 9.00
C VAL A 87 -4.30 11.31 8.62
N GLN A 88 -3.12 10.85 9.04
CA GLN A 88 -1.86 11.57 8.86
C GLN A 88 -1.18 11.31 7.52
N HIS A 89 -1.40 10.14 6.93
CA HIS A 89 -0.77 9.74 5.68
C HIS A 89 -1.79 9.08 4.76
N PHE A 90 -2.00 9.67 3.60
CA PHE A 90 -3.00 9.24 2.64
C PHE A 90 -2.50 9.52 1.22
N PHE A 91 -2.85 8.66 0.27
CA PHE A 91 -2.46 8.80 -1.12
C PHE A 91 -3.40 9.74 -1.89
N GLU A 92 -2.93 10.29 -3.00
CA GLU A 92 -3.82 10.94 -3.95
C GLU A 92 -4.81 9.96 -4.61
N LEU A 93 -5.80 10.49 -5.33
CA LEU A 93 -6.66 9.70 -6.20
C LEU A 93 -5.91 9.35 -7.49
N ASP A 94 -5.27 8.17 -7.49
CA ASP A 94 -4.44 7.67 -8.58
C ASP A 94 -5.27 7.00 -9.70
N VAL A 95 -6.09 7.80 -10.38
CA VAL A 95 -7.04 7.37 -11.43
C VAL A 95 -6.75 8.00 -12.79
N ASP A 96 -5.47 8.30 -13.05
CA ASP A 96 -5.01 8.95 -14.28
C ASP A 96 -5.35 8.16 -15.55
N SER A 97 -5.41 6.83 -15.47
CA SER A 97 -5.86 5.94 -16.54
C SER A 97 -7.33 6.16 -16.96
N ILE A 98 -8.15 6.76 -16.08
CA ILE A 98 -9.59 6.98 -16.30
C ILE A 98 -9.87 8.43 -16.65
N VAL A 99 -9.30 9.39 -15.92
CA VAL A 99 -9.63 10.83 -16.03
C VAL A 99 -8.49 11.70 -16.56
N GLY A 100 -7.31 11.12 -16.80
CA GLY A 100 -6.12 11.84 -17.21
C GLY A 100 -5.38 12.51 -16.04
N TYR A 101 -4.09 12.77 -16.23
CA TYR A 101 -3.22 13.26 -15.16
C TYR A 101 -3.53 14.70 -14.71
N ASP A 102 -4.00 15.57 -15.61
CA ASP A 102 -4.39 16.93 -15.23
C ASP A 102 -5.58 16.96 -14.27
N ALA A 103 -6.53 16.04 -14.43
CA ALA A 103 -7.63 15.89 -13.49
C ALA A 103 -7.13 15.41 -12.11
N VAL A 104 -6.19 14.45 -12.09
CA VAL A 104 -5.54 13.99 -10.84
C VAL A 104 -4.83 15.14 -10.11
N LYS A 105 -4.09 15.99 -10.83
CA LYS A 105 -3.46 17.18 -10.22
C LYS A 105 -4.48 18.15 -9.60
N ARG A 106 -5.63 18.38 -10.26
CA ARG A 106 -6.71 19.22 -9.70
C ARG A 106 -7.33 18.58 -8.46
N MET A 107 -7.58 17.27 -8.49
CA MET A 107 -8.10 16.53 -7.33
C MET A 107 -7.12 16.54 -6.17
N ARG A 108 -5.81 16.41 -6.43
CA ARG A 108 -4.75 16.54 -5.43
C ARG A 108 -4.75 17.93 -4.78
N ALA A 109 -4.79 18.99 -5.58
CA ALA A 109 -4.82 20.35 -5.07
C ALA A 109 -6.04 20.58 -4.16
N ARG A 110 -7.22 20.09 -4.56
CA ARG A 110 -8.44 20.15 -3.74
C ARG A 110 -8.31 19.34 -2.45
N LEU A 111 -7.84 18.09 -2.54
CA LEU A 111 -7.59 17.19 -1.41
C LEU A 111 -6.70 17.86 -0.36
N GLU A 112 -5.59 18.45 -0.78
CA GLU A 112 -4.62 19.06 0.12
C GLU A 112 -5.14 20.37 0.72
N ALA A 113 -5.87 21.17 -0.06
CA ALA A 113 -6.49 22.40 0.42
C ALA A 113 -7.59 22.13 1.48
N GLU A 114 -8.44 21.14 1.26
CA GLU A 114 -9.57 20.85 2.17
C GLU A 114 -9.20 19.97 3.37
N THR A 115 -8.07 19.25 3.31
CA THR A 115 -7.53 18.50 4.46
C THR A 115 -6.50 19.29 5.26
N GLY A 116 -5.91 20.33 4.68
CA GLY A 116 -4.79 21.06 5.25
C GLY A 116 -3.51 20.22 5.37
N LYS A 117 -3.42 19.09 4.67
CA LYS A 117 -2.32 18.12 4.74
C LYS A 117 -1.85 17.74 3.34
N GLN A 118 -0.54 17.56 3.16
CA GLN A 118 -0.03 17.02 1.90
C GLN A 118 -0.43 15.55 1.72
N SER A 119 -0.91 15.22 0.53
CA SER A 119 -1.11 13.83 0.13
C SER A 119 0.22 13.18 -0.24
N ILE A 120 0.22 11.85 -0.39
CA ILE A 120 1.32 11.10 -0.99
C ILE A 120 1.01 10.94 -2.48
N PRO A 121 1.61 11.75 -3.38
CA PRO A 121 1.40 11.61 -4.80
C PRO A 121 2.05 10.32 -5.32
N VAL A 122 1.42 9.68 -6.31
CA VAL A 122 1.91 8.42 -6.88
C VAL A 122 2.53 8.69 -8.24
N TRP A 123 3.78 8.31 -8.44
CA TRP A 123 4.40 8.40 -9.76
C TRP A 123 4.22 7.10 -10.54
N HIS A 124 3.81 7.22 -11.80
CA HIS A 124 3.82 6.13 -12.79
C HIS A 124 4.81 6.42 -13.90
N ARG A 125 5.32 5.35 -14.52
CA ARG A 125 6.25 5.41 -15.66
C ARG A 125 5.81 6.38 -16.77
N SER A 126 4.50 6.41 -17.07
CA SER A 126 3.90 7.28 -18.08
C SER A 126 4.05 8.78 -17.79
N ARG A 127 4.28 9.17 -16.53
CA ARG A 127 4.39 10.58 -16.11
C ARG A 127 5.78 11.17 -16.37
N GLY A 128 6.78 10.33 -16.69
CA GLY A 128 8.12 10.78 -17.10
C GLY A 128 9.02 11.27 -15.95
N LEU A 129 10.30 11.48 -16.26
CA LEU A 129 11.34 11.82 -15.28
C LEU A 129 11.18 13.24 -14.71
N ASP A 130 10.77 14.20 -15.52
CA ASP A 130 10.63 15.60 -15.06
C ASP A 130 9.55 15.71 -13.99
N GLU A 131 8.43 14.99 -14.17
CA GLU A 131 7.40 14.88 -13.14
C GLU A 131 7.95 14.22 -11.88
N PHE A 132 8.70 13.13 -12.00
CA PHE A 132 9.31 12.47 -10.83
C PHE A 132 10.17 13.45 -10.02
N LYS A 133 11.03 14.21 -10.71
CA LYS A 133 11.90 15.22 -10.08
C LYS A 133 11.10 16.36 -9.45
N ARG A 134 9.99 16.77 -10.06
CA ARG A 134 9.08 17.76 -9.49
C ARG A 134 8.45 17.25 -8.20
N LEU A 135 7.91 16.03 -8.20
CA LEU A 135 7.36 15.42 -6.99
C LEU A 135 8.42 15.32 -5.88
N CYS A 136 9.67 14.98 -6.21
CA CYS A 136 10.76 14.95 -5.22
C CYS A 136 11.13 16.34 -4.65
N ARG A 137 10.79 17.42 -5.35
CA ARG A 137 11.03 18.79 -4.87
C ARG A 137 9.91 19.26 -3.95
N ASP A 138 8.68 18.90 -4.30
CA ASP A 138 7.47 19.49 -3.70
C ASP A 138 6.91 18.64 -2.55
N TYR A 139 7.25 17.34 -2.49
CA TYR A 139 6.71 16.39 -1.52
C TYR A 139 7.80 15.64 -0.75
N PRO A 140 7.70 15.56 0.59
CA PRO A 140 8.63 14.81 1.42
C PRO A 140 8.38 13.29 1.39
N TYR A 141 7.27 12.86 0.77
CA TYR A 141 6.88 11.47 0.68
C TYR A 141 6.08 11.23 -0.61
N ILE A 142 6.56 10.30 -1.46
CA ILE A 142 5.93 9.95 -2.73
C ILE A 142 5.73 8.44 -2.85
N GLY A 143 4.80 8.00 -3.69
CA GLY A 143 4.61 6.61 -4.09
C GLY A 143 5.18 6.33 -5.48
N ILE A 144 5.58 5.09 -5.74
CA ILE A 144 5.84 4.56 -7.09
C ILE A 144 4.85 3.43 -7.35
N GLY A 145 3.97 3.64 -8.33
CA GLY A 145 2.98 2.68 -8.79
C GLY A 145 3.49 1.81 -9.94
N GLY A 146 2.68 0.81 -10.33
CA GLY A 146 2.92 0.00 -11.53
C GLY A 146 3.63 -1.34 -11.31
N PHE A 147 4.09 -1.67 -10.10
CA PHE A 147 4.68 -2.98 -9.82
C PHE A 147 3.65 -4.11 -9.84
N ALA A 148 2.51 -3.94 -9.16
CA ALA A 148 1.48 -4.98 -9.05
C ALA A 148 0.83 -5.34 -10.40
N ILE A 149 0.65 -4.35 -11.27
CA ILE A 149 0.05 -4.48 -12.61
C ILE A 149 1.07 -4.70 -13.72
N LYS A 150 2.36 -4.87 -13.36
CA LYS A 150 3.47 -5.09 -14.31
C LYS A 150 3.63 -3.99 -15.35
N HIS A 151 3.25 -2.75 -15.05
CA HIS A 151 3.62 -1.59 -15.87
C HIS A 151 5.11 -1.26 -15.73
N ILE A 152 5.72 -1.64 -14.59
CA ILE A 152 7.18 -1.66 -14.41
C ILE A 152 7.67 -3.10 -14.57
N GLN A 153 8.49 -3.33 -15.59
CA GLN A 153 9.05 -4.65 -15.88
C GLN A 153 10.33 -4.91 -15.07
N PRO A 154 10.69 -6.18 -14.79
CA PRO A 154 11.93 -6.52 -14.08
C PRO A 154 13.20 -5.93 -14.70
N SER A 155 13.26 -5.81 -16.03
CA SER A 155 14.36 -5.17 -16.76
C SER A 155 14.54 -3.69 -16.40
N GLU A 156 13.49 -3.02 -15.93
CA GLU A 156 13.49 -1.60 -15.59
C GLU A 156 13.86 -1.34 -14.13
N TYR A 157 14.01 -2.39 -13.31
CA TYR A 157 14.26 -2.23 -11.88
C TYR A 157 15.56 -1.49 -11.58
N GLY A 158 16.58 -1.65 -12.43
CA GLY A 158 17.83 -0.88 -12.32
C GLY A 158 17.60 0.62 -12.47
N TYR A 159 16.73 1.02 -13.40
CA TYR A 159 16.35 2.42 -13.58
C TYR A 159 15.51 2.93 -12.41
N ILE A 160 14.48 2.18 -11.99
CA ILE A 160 13.64 2.58 -10.85
C ILE A 160 14.46 2.67 -9.55
N ARG A 161 15.46 1.82 -9.36
CA ARG A 161 16.39 1.92 -8.22
C ARG A 161 17.17 3.23 -8.24
N ARG A 162 17.62 3.70 -9.41
CA ARG A 162 18.28 5.01 -9.54
C ARG A 162 17.33 6.17 -9.22
N LEU A 163 16.05 6.06 -9.60
CA LEU A 163 15.03 7.05 -9.22
C LEU A 163 14.82 7.09 -7.70
N VAL A 164 14.70 5.93 -7.06
CA VAL A 164 14.58 5.84 -5.59
C VAL A 164 15.82 6.41 -4.90
N GLN A 165 17.02 6.13 -5.42
CA GLN A 165 18.26 6.72 -4.90
C GLN A 165 18.29 8.24 -5.05
N TYR A 166 17.84 8.78 -6.19
CA TYR A 166 17.69 10.22 -6.40
C TYR A 166 16.73 10.84 -5.38
N ALA A 167 15.53 10.27 -5.22
CA ALA A 167 14.55 10.76 -4.24
C ALA A 167 15.12 10.75 -2.81
N ASN A 168 15.79 9.66 -2.43
CA ASN A 168 16.46 9.56 -1.13
C ASN A 168 17.56 10.63 -0.95
N SER A 169 18.32 10.95 -2.02
CA SER A 169 19.33 12.02 -1.98
C SER A 169 18.73 13.42 -1.81
N CYS A 170 17.46 13.59 -2.19
CA CYS A 170 16.67 14.79 -1.92
C CYS A 170 15.99 14.78 -0.53
N GLY A 171 16.22 13.76 0.30
CA GLY A 171 15.54 13.59 1.59
C GLY A 171 14.09 13.11 1.49
N VAL A 172 13.66 12.64 0.32
CA VAL A 172 12.28 12.22 0.05
C VAL A 172 12.09 10.75 0.39
N ARG A 173 11.04 10.45 1.15
CA ARG A 173 10.62 9.06 1.41
C ARG A 173 9.92 8.50 0.18
N VAL A 174 10.18 7.24 -0.15
CA VAL A 174 9.53 6.57 -1.29
C VAL A 174 8.77 5.33 -0.85
N HIS A 175 7.48 5.26 -1.17
CA HIS A 175 6.65 4.07 -1.00
C HIS A 175 6.62 3.24 -2.29
N GLY A 176 6.91 1.95 -2.21
CA GLY A 176 6.75 1.01 -3.34
C GLY A 176 5.39 0.32 -3.31
N LEU A 177 4.45 0.78 -4.15
CA LEU A 177 3.08 0.25 -4.18
C LEU A 177 3.06 -1.18 -4.73
N GLY A 178 2.53 -2.11 -3.94
CA GLY A 178 2.40 -3.52 -4.32
C GLY A 178 3.74 -4.24 -4.54
N TYR A 179 4.80 -3.83 -3.83
CA TYR A 179 6.15 -4.37 -3.98
C TYR A 179 6.54 -5.32 -2.83
N THR A 180 6.75 -6.61 -3.11
CA THR A 180 7.05 -7.64 -2.09
C THR A 180 8.42 -8.28 -2.14
N LYS A 181 9.27 -7.90 -3.08
CA LYS A 181 10.52 -8.63 -3.26
C LYS A 181 11.46 -8.44 -2.07
N LYS A 182 12.28 -9.46 -1.81
CA LYS A 182 13.27 -9.47 -0.72
C LYS A 182 14.25 -8.30 -0.75
N ASP A 183 14.47 -7.73 -1.93
CA ASP A 183 15.35 -6.59 -2.12
C ASP A 183 14.69 -5.25 -1.79
N ALA A 184 13.43 -5.20 -1.29
CA ALA A 184 12.77 -3.93 -0.90
C ALA A 184 13.66 -3.02 -0.03
N VAL A 185 14.46 -3.61 0.87
CA VAL A 185 15.42 -2.88 1.71
C VAL A 185 16.59 -2.31 0.91
N SER A 186 17.24 -3.14 0.10
CA SER A 186 18.38 -2.71 -0.72
C SER A 186 17.96 -1.88 -1.93
N PHE A 187 16.67 -1.90 -2.30
CA PHE A 187 16.07 -1.05 -3.32
C PHE A 187 16.04 0.42 -2.87
N GLY A 188 15.99 0.67 -1.56
CA GLY A 188 15.99 2.01 -0.98
C GLY A 188 14.61 2.59 -0.70
N PHE A 189 13.54 1.78 -0.74
CA PHE A 189 12.21 2.25 -0.36
C PHE A 189 12.16 2.63 1.13
N TYR A 190 11.40 3.67 1.46
CA TYR A 190 11.04 3.98 2.84
C TYR A 190 10.02 2.98 3.37
N SER A 191 9.03 2.62 2.54
CA SER A 191 7.94 1.71 2.89
C SER A 191 7.47 0.94 1.64
N VAL A 192 6.81 -0.20 1.86
CA VAL A 192 6.21 -1.03 0.79
C VAL A 192 4.94 -1.66 1.33
N ASP A 193 4.02 -2.04 0.45
CA ASP A 193 2.82 -2.80 0.83
C ASP A 193 2.68 -4.10 0.02
N SER A 194 1.84 -5.00 0.52
CA SER A 194 1.39 -6.12 -0.29
C SER A 194 0.15 -6.83 0.20
N THR A 195 -0.56 -7.37 -0.78
CA THR A 195 -1.60 -8.38 -0.61
C THR A 195 -1.08 -9.81 -0.75
N THR A 196 0.20 -10.03 -1.06
CA THR A 196 0.73 -11.39 -1.33
C THR A 196 0.42 -12.38 -0.19
N TRP A 197 0.49 -11.92 1.06
CA TRP A 197 0.23 -12.76 2.23
C TRP A 197 -1.24 -13.21 2.37
N THR A 198 -2.21 -12.44 1.84
CA THR A 198 -3.63 -12.84 1.78
C THR A 198 -3.98 -13.54 0.48
N THR A 199 -3.45 -13.07 -0.65
CA THR A 199 -3.75 -13.59 -1.99
C THR A 199 -3.42 -15.08 -2.12
N GLN A 200 -2.31 -15.55 -1.53
CA GLN A 200 -1.98 -16.98 -1.57
C GLN A 200 -3.00 -17.85 -0.85
N VAL A 201 -3.62 -17.34 0.22
CA VAL A 201 -4.66 -18.08 0.95
C VAL A 201 -5.89 -18.30 0.07
N ASN A 202 -6.26 -17.29 -0.74
CA ASN A 202 -7.37 -17.39 -1.69
C ASN A 202 -7.11 -18.45 -2.77
N PHE A 203 -5.84 -18.68 -3.15
CA PHE A 203 -5.43 -19.73 -4.09
C PHE A 203 -5.15 -21.09 -3.44
N GLY A 204 -5.61 -21.32 -2.21
CA GLY A 204 -5.40 -22.60 -1.51
C GLY A 204 -3.99 -22.77 -0.91
N GLY A 205 -3.11 -21.78 -1.04
CA GLY A 205 -1.75 -21.76 -0.48
C GLY A 205 -1.64 -21.05 0.86
N LEU A 206 -0.41 -20.72 1.23
CA LEU A 206 -0.07 -19.90 2.39
C LEU A 206 1.21 -19.11 2.12
N SER A 207 1.52 -18.17 3.01
CA SER A 207 2.83 -17.51 3.02
C SER A 207 3.45 -17.57 4.42
N TYR A 208 4.78 -17.64 4.49
CA TYR A 208 5.50 -17.63 5.76
C TYR A 208 6.80 -16.83 5.66
N PHE A 209 7.29 -16.36 6.79
CA PHE A 209 8.55 -15.63 6.88
C PHE A 209 9.67 -16.61 7.23
N ASN A 210 10.70 -16.71 6.38
CA ASN A 210 11.81 -17.66 6.59
C ASN A 210 12.99 -17.07 7.39
N GLY A 211 12.85 -15.87 7.95
CA GLY A 211 13.92 -15.12 8.62
C GLY A 211 14.59 -14.06 7.74
N THR A 212 14.36 -14.07 6.43
CA THR A 212 14.91 -13.06 5.50
C THR A 212 13.86 -12.49 4.55
N GLU A 213 12.92 -13.31 4.07
CA GLU A 213 11.87 -12.91 3.13
C GLU A 213 10.55 -13.66 3.38
N MET A 214 9.47 -13.17 2.76
CA MET A 214 8.19 -13.86 2.71
C MET A 214 8.21 -14.90 1.59
N VAL A 215 8.07 -16.17 1.97
CA VAL A 215 8.00 -17.33 1.07
C VAL A 215 6.54 -17.69 0.80
N VAL A 216 6.22 -17.97 -0.46
CA VAL A 216 4.91 -18.45 -0.90
C VAL A 216 4.93 -19.96 -1.04
N VAL A 217 3.93 -20.64 -0.47
CA VAL A 217 3.71 -22.07 -0.63
C VAL A 217 2.38 -22.29 -1.32
N ARG A 218 2.41 -22.96 -2.47
CA ARG A 218 1.21 -23.34 -3.22
C ARG A 218 0.84 -24.79 -2.89
N PRO A 219 -0.46 -25.14 -2.85
CA PRO A 219 -0.86 -26.52 -2.70
C PRO A 219 -0.48 -27.30 -3.97
N PRO A 220 -0.34 -28.65 -3.89
CA PRO A 220 -0.24 -29.49 -5.07
C PRO A 220 -1.41 -29.26 -6.03
N LYS A 221 -1.19 -29.52 -7.33
CA LYS A 221 -2.21 -29.33 -8.36
C LYS A 221 -3.48 -30.13 -8.01
N GLY A 222 -4.63 -29.46 -8.03
CA GLY A 222 -5.93 -30.07 -7.71
C GLY A 222 -6.24 -30.18 -6.21
N MET A 223 -5.32 -29.76 -5.33
CA MET A 223 -5.55 -29.70 -3.90
C MET A 223 -5.77 -28.26 -3.43
N ILE A 224 -6.56 -28.10 -2.39
CA ILE A 224 -6.69 -26.84 -1.64
C ILE A 224 -6.11 -27.12 -0.26
N GLY A 225 -5.31 -26.18 0.26
CA GLY A 225 -4.82 -26.27 1.63
C GLY A 225 -5.97 -26.35 2.65
N ALA A 226 -5.62 -26.66 3.90
CA ALA A 226 -6.55 -26.78 5.02
C ALA A 226 -7.45 -25.53 5.23
N ASP A 227 -8.25 -25.50 6.30
CA ASP A 227 -9.17 -24.40 6.60
C ASP A 227 -8.61 -22.99 6.29
N TYR A 228 -9.34 -22.22 5.49
CA TYR A 228 -8.88 -20.92 4.98
C TYR A 228 -8.65 -19.90 6.10
N ARG A 229 -9.42 -19.96 7.20
CA ARG A 229 -9.29 -19.05 8.34
C ARG A 229 -7.98 -19.34 9.06
N ARG A 230 -7.66 -20.62 9.28
CA ARG A 230 -6.38 -21.05 9.88
C ARG A 230 -5.19 -20.62 9.03
N ARG A 231 -5.23 -20.82 7.71
CA ARG A 231 -4.16 -20.39 6.80
C ARG A 231 -3.98 -18.88 6.77
N ARG A 232 -5.08 -18.12 6.84
CA ARG A 232 -5.06 -16.66 6.92
C ARG A 232 -4.45 -16.16 8.23
N GLU A 233 -4.84 -16.75 9.35
CA GLU A 233 -4.26 -16.44 10.66
C GLU A 233 -2.76 -16.70 10.70
N TYR A 234 -2.35 -17.86 10.20
CA TYR A 234 -0.93 -18.21 10.10
C TYR A 234 -0.18 -17.20 9.22
N SER A 235 -0.66 -16.92 8.01
CA SER A 235 0.00 -15.99 7.08
C SER A 235 0.10 -14.57 7.65
N LEU A 236 -0.92 -14.10 8.37
CA LEU A 236 -0.88 -12.83 9.09
C LEU A 236 0.20 -12.83 10.18
N ARG A 237 0.28 -13.89 10.98
CA ARG A 237 1.30 -14.00 12.04
C ARG A 237 2.71 -13.93 11.46
N GLU A 238 2.94 -14.62 10.35
CA GLU A 238 4.22 -14.58 9.66
C GLU A 238 4.50 -13.20 9.04
N TRP A 239 3.47 -12.51 8.52
CA TRP A 239 3.60 -11.12 8.09
C TRP A 239 4.00 -10.19 9.24
N ILE A 240 3.39 -10.33 10.42
CA ILE A 240 3.76 -9.54 11.62
C ILE A 240 5.23 -9.76 11.99
N LYS A 241 5.75 -11.00 11.88
CA LYS A 241 7.18 -11.26 12.09
C LYS A 241 8.04 -10.54 11.06
N TYR A 242 7.65 -10.58 9.79
CA TYR A 242 8.35 -9.85 8.73
C TYR A 242 8.34 -8.34 8.95
N GLN A 243 7.22 -7.78 9.44
CA GLN A 243 7.15 -6.36 9.82
C GLN A 243 8.16 -6.00 10.88
N LYS A 244 8.23 -6.80 11.95
CA LYS A 244 9.21 -6.60 13.04
C LYS A 244 10.65 -6.72 12.53
N TYR A 245 10.94 -7.68 11.64
CA TYR A 245 12.27 -7.85 11.04
C TYR A 245 12.71 -6.63 10.22
N LEU A 246 11.82 -6.09 9.38
CA LEU A 246 12.16 -4.91 8.56
C LEU A 246 12.24 -3.62 9.39
N ASP A 247 11.43 -3.50 10.45
CA ASP A 247 11.50 -2.40 11.42
C ASP A 247 12.87 -2.37 12.10
N THR A 248 13.35 -3.52 12.59
CA THR A 248 14.66 -3.61 13.27
C THR A 248 15.84 -3.40 12.33
N LYS A 249 15.77 -3.91 11.09
CA LYS A 249 16.80 -3.61 10.06
C LYS A 249 16.80 -2.14 9.62
N GLY A 250 15.66 -1.45 9.72
CA GLY A 250 15.53 -0.01 9.42
C GLY A 250 16.20 0.91 10.44
N LYS A 251 16.43 0.44 11.68
CA LYS A 251 17.02 1.24 12.78
C LYS A 251 18.54 1.50 12.63
N TRP A 252 19.19 0.97 11.60
CA TRP A 252 20.60 1.21 11.26
C TRP A 252 20.81 2.35 10.25
N ARG A 253 19.91 3.34 10.24
CA ARG A 253 20.06 4.59 9.48
C ARG A 253 19.64 5.74 10.37
N GLY A 254 20.50 6.04 11.35
CA GLY A 254 20.57 7.36 11.99
C GLY A 254 21.37 8.31 11.12
#